data_AF-A0A7Z1A4S5-F1
#
_entry.id   AF-A0A7Z1A4S5-F1
#
_cell.length_a   1.000
_cell.length_b   1.000
_cell.length_c   1.000
_cell.angle_alpha   90.00
_cell.angle_beta   90.00
_cell.angle_gamma   90.00
#
_symmetry.space_group_name_H-M   'P 1'
#
loop_
_entity.id
_entity.type
_entity.pdbx_description
1 polymer ?
#
loop_
_entity_poly.entity_id
_entity_poly.type
_entity_poly.pdbx_seq_one_letter_code
_entity_poly.pdbx_strand_id
1 'polypeptide(L)'
;MDDLTDSPNCQIIQFHPSYTYEDFVRGIVAVPHDNGIQYQAQDKILAKMAAMAAANPSQNHVLIIDEINRANLSAVLGELIYALEYRG
;
A
#
# COMPACT_ATOMS: atom_id res chain seq x y z
N MET A 1 22.28 1.96 -4.10
CA MET A 1 20.82 1.70 -4.20
C MET A 1 20.48 0.42 -3.47
N ASP A 2 21.34 -0.59 -3.51
CA ASP A 2 21.13 -1.92 -2.89
C ASP A 2 21.06 -1.96 -1.35
N ASP A 3 21.66 -1.01 -0.63
CA ASP A 3 21.64 -1.00 0.85
C ASP A 3 20.33 -0.52 1.48
N LEU A 4 19.44 0.14 0.72
CA LEU A 4 18.18 0.67 1.25
C LEU A 4 17.05 -0.37 1.29
N THR A 5 17.16 -1.45 0.50
CA THR A 5 16.09 -2.44 0.33
C THR A 5 16.09 -3.55 1.38
N ASP A 6 17.16 -3.68 2.18
CA ASP A 6 17.28 -4.73 3.21
C ASP A 6 16.69 -4.32 4.57
N SER A 7 16.15 -3.10 4.67
CA SER A 7 15.51 -2.58 5.88
C SER A 7 14.02 -2.86 5.86
N PRO A 8 13.42 -3.34 6.98
CA PRO A 8 11.98 -3.63 7.06
C PRO A 8 11.10 -2.39 6.82
N ASN A 9 11.66 -1.20 7.02
CA ASN A 9 11.00 0.09 6.82
C ASN A 9 11.06 0.57 5.36
N CYS A 10 11.72 -0.18 4.48
CA CYS A 10 11.77 0.08 3.05
C CYS A 10 11.00 -1.02 2.32
N GLN A 11 10.09 -0.63 1.43
CA GLN A 11 9.37 -1.56 0.58
C GLN A 11 9.46 -1.08 -0.86
N ILE A 12 9.64 -2.00 -1.79
CA ILE A 12 9.60 -1.73 -3.22
C ILE A 12 8.46 -2.51 -3.85
N ILE A 13 7.68 -1.83 -4.67
CA ILE A 13 6.65 -2.43 -5.50
C ILE A 13 6.77 -1.90 -6.92
N GLN A 14 6.28 -2.68 -7.88
CA GLN A 14 6.15 -2.26 -9.26
C GLN A 14 4.67 -2.19 -9.63
N PHE A 15 4.27 -1.11 -10.28
CA PHE A 15 2.90 -0.95 -10.75
C PHE A 15 2.67 -1.66 -12.08
N HIS A 16 1.47 -2.22 -12.22
CA HIS A 16 0.98 -2.83 -13.45
C HIS A 16 -0.26 -2.07 -13.96
N PRO A 17 -0.58 -2.10 -15.26
CA PRO A 17 -1.76 -1.39 -15.78
C PRO A 17 -3.09 -1.81 -15.15
N SER A 18 -3.15 -3.03 -14.60
CA SER A 18 -4.33 -3.58 -13.90
C SER A 18 -4.30 -3.40 -12.39
N TYR A 19 -3.32 -2.69 -11.83
CA TYR A 19 -3.26 -2.43 -10.38
C TYR A 19 -4.47 -1.60 -9.96
N THR A 20 -5.09 -1.98 -8.85
CA THR A 20 -6.27 -1.30 -8.31
C THR A 20 -6.05 -0.79 -6.89
N TYR A 21 -7.00 0.00 -6.38
CA TYR A 21 -7.04 0.39 -4.97
C TYR A 21 -7.02 -0.81 -4.02
N GLU A 22 -7.69 -1.90 -4.39
CA GLU A 22 -7.79 -3.11 -3.57
C GLU A 22 -6.48 -3.87 -3.47
N ASP A 23 -5.57 -3.66 -4.43
CA ASP A 23 -4.23 -4.24 -4.45
C ASP A 23 -3.22 -3.38 -3.67
N PHE A 24 -3.37 -2.05 -3.72
CA PHE A 24 -2.38 -1.11 -3.16
C PHE A 24 -2.70 -0.63 -1.75
N VAL A 25 -3.97 -0.38 -1.46
CA VAL A 25 -4.42 0.30 -0.24
C VAL A 25 -5.14 -0.67 0.70
N ARG A 26 -6.31 -1.16 0.31
CA ARG A 26 -7.16 -2.04 1.12
C ARG A 26 -8.14 -2.78 0.22
N GLY A 27 -8.13 -4.10 0.28
CA GLY A 27 -9.01 -4.96 -0.51
C GLY A 27 -9.88 -5.87 0.35
N ILE A 28 -10.95 -6.41 -0.21
CA ILE A 28 -11.78 -7.42 0.46
C ILE A 28 -11.20 -8.80 0.15
N VAL A 29 -10.99 -9.60 1.18
CA VAL A 29 -10.56 -10.99 1.03
C VAL A 29 -11.58 -11.94 1.65
N ALA A 30 -11.83 -13.03 0.94
CA ALA A 30 -12.61 -14.17 1.42
C ALA A 30 -11.69 -15.06 2.26
N VAL A 31 -12.02 -15.23 3.54
CA VAL A 31 -11.30 -16.11 4.45
C VAL A 31 -12.22 -17.26 4.86
N PRO A 32 -11.76 -18.53 4.76
CA PRO A 32 -12.53 -19.65 5.26
C PRO A 32 -12.68 -19.53 6.78
N HIS A 33 -13.92 -19.69 7.26
CA HIS A 33 -14.26 -19.79 8.67
C HIS A 33 -15.08 -21.06 8.88
N ASP A 34 -15.12 -21.60 10.10
CA ASP A 34 -15.67 -22.92 10.48
C ASP A 34 -16.99 -23.35 9.79
N ASN A 35 -17.81 -22.42 9.30
CA ASN A 35 -19.09 -22.68 8.63
C ASN A 35 -19.30 -21.90 7.32
N GLY A 36 -18.24 -21.46 6.63
CA GLY A 36 -18.39 -20.80 5.33
C GLY A 36 -17.24 -19.85 4.97
N ILE A 37 -17.58 -18.80 4.21
CA ILE A 37 -16.64 -17.76 3.80
C ILE A 37 -16.99 -16.47 4.55
N GLN A 38 -15.99 -15.89 5.21
CA GLN A 38 -16.10 -14.57 5.80
C GLN A 38 -15.34 -13.57 4.92
N TYR A 39 -16.01 -12.49 4.53
CA TYR A 39 -15.37 -11.38 3.84
C TYR A 39 -14.83 -10.39 4.85
N GLN A 40 -13.54 -10.08 4.73
CA GLN A 40 -12.89 -9.11 5.60
C GLN A 40 -12.08 -8.10 4.79
N ALA A 41 -12.09 -6.85 5.24
CA ALA A 41 -11.20 -5.84 4.70
C ALA A 41 -9.77 -6.14 5.16
N GLN A 42 -8.83 -6.14 4.22
CA GLN A 42 -7.42 -6.39 4.48
C GLN A 42 -6.58 -5.23 3.99
N ASP A 43 -5.79 -4.66 4.90
CA ASP A 43 -4.79 -3.66 4.57
C ASP A 43 -3.73 -4.23 3.63
N LYS A 44 -3.38 -3.44 2.62
CA LYS A 44 -2.32 -3.75 1.67
C LYS A 44 -1.09 -2.88 1.95
N ILE A 45 -0.17 -2.82 0.99
CA ILE A 45 1.19 -2.30 1.23
C ILE A 45 1.18 -0.86 1.76
N LEU A 46 0.39 0.05 1.17
CA LEU A 46 0.36 1.44 1.61
C LEU A 46 -0.19 1.58 3.04
N ALA A 47 -1.35 0.95 3.31
CA ALA A 47 -1.99 1.03 4.62
C ALA A 47 -1.13 0.37 5.72
N LYS A 48 -0.50 -0.77 5.43
CA LYS A 48 0.45 -1.43 6.34
C LYS A 48 1.65 -0.55 6.65
N MET A 49 2.27 0.04 5.62
CA MET A 49 3.41 0.94 5.81
C MET A 49 3.04 2.19 6.60
N ALA A 50 1.88 2.79 6.32
CA ALA A 50 1.39 3.93 7.08
C ALA A 50 1.17 3.59 8.55
N ALA A 51 0.60 2.42 8.85
CA ALA A 51 0.42 1.95 10.22
C ALA A 51 1.75 1.71 10.94
N MET A 52 2.74 1.11 10.26
CA MET A 52 4.10 0.91 10.81
C MET A 52 4.79 2.25 11.09
N ALA A 53 4.67 3.21 10.19
CA ALA A 53 5.23 4.55 10.34
C ALA A 53 4.58 5.32 11.49
N ALA A 54 3.25 5.22 11.64
CA ALA A 54 2.52 5.84 12.74
C ALA A 54 2.93 5.26 14.11
N ALA A 55 3.22 3.95 14.17
CA ALA A 55 3.70 3.29 15.38
C ALA A 55 5.17 3.62 15.72
N ASN A 56 5.98 3.98 14.72
CA ASN A 56 7.42 4.24 14.87
C ASN A 56 7.82 5.61 14.30
N PRO A 57 7.35 6.73 14.90
CA PRO A 57 7.52 8.07 14.33
C PRO A 57 8.97 8.57 14.30
N SER A 58 9.88 7.94 15.04
CA SER A 58 11.31 8.25 15.03
C SER A 58 12.08 7.57 13.90
N GLN A 59 11.42 6.70 13.12
CA GLN A 59 12.04 5.95 12.04
C GLN A 59 11.49 6.37 10.68
N ASN A 60 12.39 6.56 9.72
CA ASN A 60 11.99 6.82 8.34
C ASN A 60 11.44 5.54 7.71
N HIS A 61 10.31 5.68 7.01
CA HIS A 61 9.68 4.62 6.23
C HIS A 61 9.63 5.06 4.76
N VAL A 62 10.05 4.19 3.85
CA VAL A 62 10.21 4.51 2.43
C VAL A 62 9.47 3.48 1.59
N LEU A 63 8.50 3.94 0.79
CA LEU A 63 7.83 3.12 -0.21
C LEU A 63 8.30 3.56 -1.59
N ILE A 64 9.01 2.67 -2.28
CA ILE A 64 9.48 2.86 -3.64
C ILE A 64 8.44 2.24 -4.58
N ILE A 65 7.93 3.05 -5.51
CA ILE A 65 6.98 2.62 -6.53
C ILE A 65 7.67 2.72 -7.88
N ASP A 66 8.05 1.57 -8.44
CA ASP A 66 8.56 1.47 -9.78
C ASP A 66 7.42 1.43 -10.81
N GLU A 67 7.71 1.90 -12.01
CA GLU A 67 6.75 2.03 -13.12
C GLU A 67 5.45 2.75 -12.73
N ILE A 68 5.53 3.75 -11.84
CA ILE A 68 4.39 4.53 -11.34
C ILE A 68 3.51 5.09 -12.47
N ASN A 69 4.12 5.43 -13.61
CA ASN A 69 3.45 5.98 -14.79
C ASN A 69 2.64 4.94 -15.59
N ARG A 70 2.76 3.63 -15.30
CA ARG A 70 2.04 2.56 -16.01
C ARG A 70 0.68 2.23 -15.43
N ALA A 71 0.41 2.63 -14.18
CA ALA A 71 -0.90 2.47 -13.58
C ALA A 71 -1.72 3.76 -13.63
N ASN A 72 -3.03 3.62 -13.59
CA ASN A 72 -3.93 4.76 -13.39
C ASN A 72 -3.87 5.17 -11.91
N LEU A 73 -3.06 6.17 -11.59
CA LEU A 73 -2.84 6.61 -10.20
C LEU A 73 -4.13 7.03 -9.50
N SER A 74 -5.06 7.68 -10.19
CA SER A 74 -6.36 8.04 -9.62
C SER A 74 -7.15 6.80 -9.21
N ALA A 75 -7.10 5.72 -10.00
CA ALA A 75 -7.77 4.46 -9.67
C ALA A 75 -7.04 3.67 -8.56
N VAL A 76 -5.71 3.76 -8.49
CA VAL A 76 -4.89 3.04 -7.49
C VAL A 76 -4.91 3.73 -6.12
N LEU A 77 -4.85 5.06 -6.10
CA LEU A 77 -4.84 5.85 -4.86
C LEU A 77 -6.26 6.21 -4.40
N GLY A 78 -7.23 6.30 -5.32
CA GLY A 78 -8.58 6.77 -5.02
C GLY A 78 -8.55 8.15 -4.36
N GLU A 79 -9.35 8.33 -3.32
CA GLU A 79 -9.42 9.56 -2.52
C GLU A 79 -8.14 9.85 -1.71
N LEU A 80 -7.23 8.88 -1.57
CA LEU A 80 -5.97 9.11 -0.86
C LEU A 80 -5.03 10.04 -1.61
N ILE A 81 -5.29 10.29 -2.90
CA ILE A 81 -4.53 11.29 -3.66
C ILE A 81 -4.55 12.65 -2.94
N TYR A 82 -5.68 13.03 -2.34
CA TYR A 82 -5.79 14.27 -1.57
C TYR A 82 -4.92 14.28 -0.32
N ALA A 83 -4.81 13.14 0.38
CA ALA A 83 -3.96 13.02 1.56
C ALA A 83 -2.45 13.11 1.22
N LEU A 84 -2.08 12.79 -0.02
CA LEU A 84 -0.71 12.88 -0.53
C LEU A 84 -0.41 14.23 -1.16
N GLU A 85 -1.38 14.84 -1.86
CA GLU A 85 -1.27 16.16 -2.46
C GLU A 85 -1.24 17.28 -1.40
N TYR A 86 -2.00 17.13 -0.32
CA TYR A 86 -2.08 18.14 0.72
C TYR A 86 -0.89 18.09 1.68
N ARG A 87 0.26 18.55 1.18
CA ARG A 87 1.40 19.02 1.97
C ARG A 87 1.95 20.30 1.35
N GLY A 88 1.16 21.35 1.50
CA GLY A 88 1.53 22.76 1.40
C GLY A 88 0.90 23.51 2.56
#